data_AF-C6TDJ0-F1
#
_entry.id   AF-C6TDJ0-F1
#
_cell.length_a   1.000
_cell.length_b   1.000
_cell.length_c   1.000
_cell.angle_alpha   90.00
_cell.angle_beta   90.00
_cell.angle_gamma   90.00
#
_symmetry.space_group_name_H-M   'P 1'
#
loop_
_entity.id
_entity.type
_entity.pdbx_description
1 polymer ?
#
loop_
_entity_poly.entity_id
_entity_poly.type
_entity_poly.pdbx_seq_one_letter_code
_entity_poly.pdbx_strand_id
1 'polypeptide(L)'
;MAAFRWKSFEENEDRPAKPRHFGVTEIQSPHCTLFSHNLLQDIFESMGDYVDGLKFSGGSHSMMPKATIKQIIDMAHQHDVYVSTGDWAEHMISKSPSGFKEYVEECKQLGFDTIELNVGSLEIPEETFLRFVRLVKSGGLKAKPHFQVKFNESDIPKGGDRAYGAYIPPVPRSFELVEDVNLLIRRAERCLEAVQT
;
A
#
# COMPACT_ATOMS: atom_id res chain seq x y z
N MET A 1 28.90 -12.83 -35.52
CA MET A 1 28.51 -12.94 -34.10
C MET A 1 27.25 -12.12 -33.87
N ALA A 2 26.08 -12.76 -33.94
CA ALA A 2 24.80 -12.11 -33.65
C ALA A 2 24.39 -12.53 -32.22
N ALA A 3 24.88 -11.79 -31.23
CA ALA A 3 24.48 -11.97 -29.83
C ALA A 3 23.23 -11.11 -29.59
N PHE A 4 22.18 -11.70 -29.01
CA PHE A 4 20.88 -11.08 -28.66
C PHE A 4 19.85 -10.96 -29.80
N ARG A 5 19.45 -12.11 -30.36
CA ARG A 5 18.27 -12.26 -31.23
C ARG A 5 17.01 -12.76 -30.49
N TRP A 6 16.98 -12.70 -29.16
CA TRP A 6 15.92 -13.33 -28.32
C TRP A 6 14.98 -12.36 -27.60
N LYS A 7 15.25 -11.05 -27.61
CA LYS A 7 14.28 -10.07 -27.08
C LYS A 7 13.65 -9.33 -28.25
N SER A 8 12.41 -9.68 -28.61
CA SER A 8 11.52 -8.72 -29.22
C SER A 8 10.97 -7.86 -28.09
N PHE A 9 11.37 -6.59 -28.04
CA PHE A 9 10.66 -5.58 -27.26
C PHE A 9 9.41 -5.22 -28.06
N GLU A 10 8.46 -6.16 -28.18
CA GLU A 10 7.14 -5.77 -28.68
C GLU A 10 6.63 -4.71 -27.70
N GLU A 11 6.55 -3.50 -28.23
CA GLU A 11 6.06 -2.30 -27.60
C GLU A 11 4.59 -2.58 -27.32
N ASN A 12 4.29 -3.15 -26.16
CA ASN A 12 2.92 -3.31 -25.70
C ASN A 12 2.46 -1.91 -25.25
N GLU A 13 2.19 -1.04 -26.22
CA GLU A 13 1.99 0.41 -26.10
C GLU A 13 0.65 0.81 -25.46
N ASP A 14 -0.12 -0.12 -24.91
CA ASP A 14 -1.39 0.20 -24.25
C ASP A 14 -1.20 0.85 -22.87
N ARG A 15 0.03 0.98 -22.37
CA ARG A 15 0.29 1.66 -21.09
C ARG A 15 0.34 3.18 -21.30
N PRO A 16 -0.53 3.96 -20.63
CA PRO A 16 -0.52 5.41 -20.75
C PRO A 16 0.78 6.02 -20.21
N ALA A 17 1.13 7.23 -20.66
CA ALA A 17 2.18 8.02 -20.03
C ALA A 17 1.76 8.48 -18.62
N LYS A 18 2.72 8.89 -17.79
CA LYS A 18 2.44 9.48 -16.49
C LYS A 18 1.84 10.90 -16.64
N PRO A 19 1.01 11.36 -15.68
CA PRO A 19 0.47 10.61 -14.53
C PRO A 19 -0.63 9.62 -14.95
N ARG A 20 -0.56 8.38 -14.42
CA ARG A 20 -1.45 7.29 -14.82
C ARG A 20 -2.69 7.18 -13.94
N HIS A 21 -3.80 6.78 -14.56
CA HIS A 21 -5.06 6.47 -13.88
C HIS A 21 -5.39 4.97 -13.81
N PHE A 22 -4.73 4.15 -14.65
CA PHE A 22 -4.85 2.70 -14.68
C PHE A 22 -3.49 2.08 -15.01
N GLY A 23 -3.30 0.79 -14.70
CA GLY A 23 -2.00 0.13 -14.85
C GLY A 23 -0.90 0.75 -13.98
N VAL A 24 -1.30 1.25 -12.79
CA VAL A 24 -0.39 1.90 -11.85
C VAL A 24 0.53 0.89 -11.18
N THR A 25 1.79 1.26 -11.02
CA THR A 25 2.80 0.46 -10.31
C THR A 25 3.27 1.23 -9.08
N GLU A 26 3.04 0.67 -7.89
CA GLU A 26 3.53 1.25 -6.64
C GLU A 26 4.69 0.40 -6.09
N ILE A 27 5.83 1.04 -5.85
CA ILE A 27 6.97 0.41 -5.18
C ILE A 27 6.90 0.65 -3.68
N GLN A 28 7.40 -0.32 -2.92
CA GLN A 28 7.44 -0.26 -1.46
C GLN A 28 8.82 0.17 -0.97
N SER A 29 8.87 1.01 0.05
CA SER A 29 10.13 1.33 0.71
C SER A 29 10.66 0.12 1.48
N PRO A 30 11.97 -0.17 1.44
CA PRO A 30 12.55 -1.21 2.28
C PRO A 30 12.21 -0.97 3.76
N HIS A 31 11.80 -2.03 4.45
CA HIS A 31 11.37 -1.96 5.85
C HIS A 31 12.52 -1.66 6.84
N CYS A 32 13.77 -1.97 6.44
CA CYS A 32 14.93 -1.92 7.35
C CYS A 32 16.18 -1.29 6.74
N THR A 33 16.25 -1.16 5.41
CA THR A 33 17.35 -0.47 4.73
C THR A 33 16.98 1.00 4.62
N LEU A 34 17.82 1.88 5.15
CA LEU A 34 17.72 3.31 4.89
C LEU A 34 17.73 3.48 3.37
N PHE A 35 16.64 4.00 2.81
CA PHE A 35 16.72 4.56 1.47
C PHE A 35 17.73 5.71 1.55
N SER A 36 18.95 5.46 1.10
CA SER A 36 19.83 6.57 0.76
C SER A 36 19.15 7.31 -0.38
N HIS A 37 19.18 8.64 -0.32
CA HIS A 37 18.66 9.51 -1.38
C HIS A 37 19.09 9.01 -2.78
N ASN A 38 20.35 8.61 -2.90
CA ASN A 38 20.95 8.09 -4.13
C ASN A 38 20.25 6.85 -4.68
N LEU A 39 19.83 5.90 -3.84
CA LEU A 39 19.18 4.68 -4.32
C LEU A 39 17.80 4.97 -4.93
N LEU A 40 17.02 5.85 -4.28
CA LEU A 40 15.71 6.26 -4.82
C LEU A 40 15.88 7.03 -6.13
N GLN A 41 16.86 7.93 -6.16
CA GLN A 41 17.19 8.68 -7.36
C GLN A 41 17.60 7.74 -8.51
N ASP A 42 18.48 6.78 -8.27
CA ASP A 42 18.89 5.79 -9.28
C ASP A 42 17.69 4.98 -9.81
N ILE A 43 16.75 4.60 -8.94
CA ILE A 43 15.51 3.90 -9.34
C ILE A 43 14.64 4.81 -10.21
N PHE A 44 14.45 6.06 -9.83
CA PHE A 44 13.61 6.99 -10.57
C PHE A 44 14.24 7.44 -11.89
N GLU A 45 15.56 7.55 -11.98
CA GLU A 45 16.27 7.87 -13.22
C GLU A 45 16.34 6.67 -14.18
N SER A 46 16.40 5.44 -13.66
CA SER A 46 16.53 4.22 -14.50
C SER A 46 15.20 3.57 -14.88
N MET A 47 14.27 3.46 -13.92
CA MET A 47 13.00 2.74 -14.07
C MET A 47 11.80 3.62 -13.72
N GLY A 48 12.00 4.92 -13.50
CA GLY A 48 10.98 5.85 -13.05
C GLY A 48 9.75 5.86 -13.94
N ASP A 49 9.90 5.74 -15.26
CA ASP A 49 8.77 5.67 -16.20
C ASP A 49 7.78 4.56 -15.85
N TYR A 50 8.22 3.49 -15.17
CA TYR A 50 7.38 2.36 -14.79
C TYR A 50 6.87 2.43 -13.36
N VAL A 51 7.30 3.41 -12.55
CA VAL A 51 6.94 3.57 -11.13
C VAL A 51 5.98 4.75 -10.97
N ASP A 52 4.75 4.52 -10.55
CA ASP A 52 3.74 5.56 -10.37
C ASP A 52 3.59 6.01 -8.92
N GLY A 53 3.92 5.14 -7.96
CA GLY A 53 3.78 5.42 -6.54
C GLY A 53 4.92 4.89 -5.69
N LEU A 54 5.17 5.56 -4.56
CA LEU A 54 6.09 5.15 -3.50
C LEU A 54 5.32 4.99 -2.18
N LYS A 55 5.27 3.77 -1.63
CA LYS A 55 4.67 3.45 -0.33
C LYS A 55 5.73 3.42 0.76
N PHE A 56 5.55 4.22 1.83
CA PHE A 56 6.35 4.11 3.05
C PHE A 56 5.89 2.91 3.88
N SER A 57 6.53 1.76 3.67
CA SER A 57 6.12 0.49 4.22
C SER A 57 6.25 0.43 5.75
N GLY A 58 5.23 -0.11 6.43
CA GLY A 58 5.23 -0.34 7.88
C GLY A 58 5.39 0.93 8.72
N GLY A 59 5.04 2.09 8.19
CA GLY A 59 5.20 3.36 8.91
C GLY A 59 6.66 3.77 9.14
N SER A 60 7.59 3.33 8.29
CA SER A 60 9.01 3.68 8.37
C SER A 60 9.27 5.19 8.48
N HIS A 61 8.42 6.01 7.84
CA HIS A 61 8.46 7.48 7.93
C HIS A 61 8.35 8.00 9.38
N SER A 62 7.70 7.29 10.29
CA SER A 62 7.58 7.69 11.70
C SER A 62 8.91 7.71 12.46
N MET A 63 9.93 6.99 11.95
CA MET A 63 11.28 6.94 12.52
C MET A 63 12.25 7.92 11.85
N MET A 64 11.78 8.68 10.85
CA MET A 64 12.61 9.57 10.05
C MET A 64 12.41 11.04 10.47
N PRO A 65 13.46 11.88 10.40
CA PRO A 65 13.28 13.32 10.54
C PRO A 65 12.36 13.87 9.47
N LYS A 66 11.47 14.81 9.83
CA LYS A 66 10.53 15.46 8.89
C LYS A 66 11.21 16.04 7.65
N ALA A 67 12.41 16.60 7.82
CA ALA A 67 13.20 17.13 6.71
C ALA A 67 13.57 16.05 5.68
N THR A 68 13.96 14.85 6.15
CA THR A 68 14.29 13.72 5.28
C THR A 68 13.07 13.18 4.57
N ILE A 69 11.93 13.09 5.26
CA ILE A 69 10.65 12.67 4.64
C ILE A 69 10.29 13.62 3.50
N LYS A 70 10.36 14.93 3.76
CA LYS A 70 10.07 15.96 2.75
C LYS A 70 11.02 15.88 1.55
N GLN A 71 12.31 15.69 1.77
CA GLN A 71 13.28 15.50 0.68
C GLN A 71 12.94 14.29 -0.21
N ILE A 72 12.52 13.17 0.40
CA ILE A 72 12.11 11.97 -0.35
C ILE A 72 10.84 12.23 -1.16
N ILE A 73 9.86 12.91 -0.55
CA ILE A 73 8.60 13.27 -1.21
C ILE A 73 8.85 14.21 -2.38
N ASP A 74 9.63 15.28 -2.15
CA ASP A 74 9.96 16.26 -3.19
C ASP A 74 10.69 15.58 -4.37
N MET A 75 11.60 14.64 -4.11
CA MET A 75 12.26 13.84 -5.14
C MET A 75 11.27 12.92 -5.88
N ALA A 76 10.36 12.24 -5.20
CA ALA A 76 9.34 11.42 -5.85
C ALA A 76 8.45 12.27 -6.78
N HIS A 77 8.02 13.44 -6.32
CA HIS A 77 7.22 14.38 -7.10
C HIS A 77 7.93 14.92 -8.33
N GLN A 78 9.27 15.08 -8.30
CA GLN A 78 10.07 15.46 -9.49
C GLN A 78 10.00 14.43 -10.62
N HIS A 79 9.63 13.19 -10.31
CA HIS A 79 9.51 12.09 -11.28
C HIS A 79 8.04 11.65 -11.51
N ASP A 80 7.07 12.50 -11.18
CA ASP A 80 5.63 12.22 -11.25
C ASP A 80 5.24 10.93 -10.49
N VAL A 81 5.89 10.70 -9.34
CA VAL A 81 5.61 9.56 -8.44
C VAL A 81 4.83 10.06 -7.23
N TYR A 82 3.60 9.56 -7.03
CA TYR A 82 2.82 9.91 -5.84
C TYR A 82 3.37 9.16 -4.61
N VAL A 83 3.14 9.71 -3.42
CA VAL A 83 3.63 9.11 -2.17
C VAL A 83 2.48 8.71 -1.25
N SER A 84 2.53 7.47 -0.76
CA SER A 84 1.58 6.93 0.23
C SER A 84 2.23 6.64 1.58
N THR A 85 1.48 6.86 2.66
CA THR A 85 1.96 6.73 4.04
C THR A 85 2.22 5.28 4.47
N GLY A 86 1.65 4.29 3.76
CA GLY A 86 1.57 2.91 4.21
C GLY A 86 0.67 2.71 5.44
N ASP A 87 0.78 1.54 6.05
CA ASP A 87 -0.04 1.05 7.17
C ASP A 87 0.35 1.68 8.54
N TRP A 88 0.28 3.00 8.66
CA TRP A 88 0.58 3.72 9.91
C TRP A 88 -0.60 4.47 10.52
N ALA A 89 -1.64 4.75 9.74
CA ALA A 89 -2.80 5.51 10.19
C ALA A 89 -3.49 4.88 11.42
N GLU A 90 -3.42 3.55 11.55
CA GLU A 90 -4.08 2.78 12.59
C GLU A 90 -3.45 2.99 13.97
N HIS A 91 -2.14 3.19 13.99
CA HIS A 91 -1.40 3.59 15.19
C HIS A 91 -1.77 4.99 15.67
N MET A 92 -2.25 5.86 14.78
CA MET A 92 -2.70 7.20 15.15
C MET A 92 -4.16 7.22 15.60
N ILE A 93 -5.02 6.44 14.95
CA ILE A 93 -6.44 6.29 15.31
C ILE A 93 -6.61 5.73 16.73
N SER A 94 -5.78 4.76 17.12
CA SER A 94 -5.82 4.14 18.45
C SER A 94 -5.37 5.04 19.60
N LYS A 95 -4.57 6.08 19.33
CA LYS A 95 -3.98 6.94 20.38
C LYS A 95 -4.91 8.05 20.88
N SER A 96 -5.77 8.59 20.02
CA SER A 96 -6.67 9.70 20.40
C SER A 96 -7.83 9.88 19.41
N PRO A 97 -9.03 10.28 19.88
CA PRO A 97 -10.15 10.67 19.03
C PRO A 97 -9.82 11.83 18.07
N SER A 98 -8.91 12.75 18.44
CA SER A 98 -8.45 13.86 17.59
C SER A 98 -7.19 13.53 16.78
N GLY A 99 -6.42 12.52 17.22
CA GLY A 99 -5.07 12.26 16.71
C GLY A 99 -5.03 11.92 15.22
N PHE A 100 -6.10 11.30 14.70
CA PHE A 100 -6.18 11.02 13.26
C PHE A 100 -6.36 12.29 12.41
N LYS A 101 -7.08 13.31 12.91
CA LYS A 101 -7.22 14.59 12.19
C LYS A 101 -5.88 15.31 12.11
N GLU A 102 -5.17 15.39 13.24
CA GLU A 102 -3.84 15.99 13.32
C GLU A 102 -2.85 15.26 12.40
N TYR A 103 -2.94 13.92 12.35
CA TYR A 103 -2.15 13.11 11.42
C TYR A 103 -2.43 13.44 9.95
N VAL A 104 -3.70 13.58 9.55
CA VAL A 104 -4.08 13.97 8.18
C VAL A 104 -3.50 15.34 7.83
N GLU A 105 -3.57 16.31 8.75
CA GLU A 105 -3.00 17.65 8.56
C GLU A 105 -1.47 17.61 8.44
N GLU A 106 -0.80 16.83 9.27
CA GLU A 106 0.65 16.64 9.23
C GLU A 106 1.11 15.97 7.92
N CYS A 107 0.43 14.89 7.50
CA CYS A 107 0.69 14.24 6.21
C CYS A 107 0.55 15.22 5.04
N LYS A 108 -0.47 16.08 5.08
CA LYS A 108 -0.66 17.12 4.05
C LYS A 108 0.47 18.14 4.05
N GLN A 109 0.95 18.57 5.22
CA GLN A 109 2.07 19.51 5.35
C GLN A 109 3.40 18.92 4.88
N LEU A 110 3.62 17.63 5.09
CA LEU A 110 4.82 16.92 4.63
C LEU A 110 4.80 16.67 3.12
N GLY A 111 3.64 16.74 2.48
CA GLY A 111 3.48 16.57 1.03
C GLY A 111 3.06 15.16 0.60
N PHE A 112 2.56 14.32 1.51
CA PHE A 112 1.97 13.04 1.10
C PHE A 112 0.78 13.26 0.18
N ASP A 113 0.53 12.30 -0.72
CA ASP A 113 -0.63 12.32 -1.62
C ASP A 113 -1.76 11.43 -1.11
N THR A 114 -1.39 10.30 -0.51
CA THR A 114 -2.30 9.22 -0.17
C THR A 114 -2.10 8.73 1.26
N ILE A 115 -3.18 8.55 2.00
CA ILE A 115 -3.18 7.86 3.30
C ILE A 115 -3.80 6.48 3.12
N GLU A 116 -3.03 5.46 3.47
CA GLU A 116 -3.53 4.08 3.49
C GLU A 116 -4.26 3.80 4.81
N LEU A 117 -5.39 3.10 4.72
CA LEU A 117 -6.25 2.76 5.85
C LEU A 117 -6.55 1.26 5.82
N ASN A 118 -5.92 0.50 6.70
CA ASN A 118 -6.12 -0.93 6.80
C ASN A 118 -7.39 -1.24 7.60
N VAL A 119 -8.38 -1.80 6.90
CA VAL A 119 -9.70 -2.10 7.47
C VAL A 119 -9.61 -3.23 8.48
N GLY A 120 -8.75 -4.22 8.22
CA GLY A 120 -8.66 -5.46 8.99
C GLY A 120 -7.96 -5.32 10.34
N SER A 121 -7.15 -4.28 10.52
CA SER A 121 -6.39 -4.01 11.76
C SER A 121 -7.08 -3.03 12.71
N LEU A 122 -7.98 -2.17 12.21
CA LEU A 122 -8.64 -1.16 13.03
C LEU A 122 -9.75 -1.72 13.94
N GLU A 123 -10.35 -2.86 13.60
CA GLU A 123 -11.47 -3.48 14.34
C GLU A 123 -12.61 -2.50 14.71
N ILE A 124 -12.82 -1.47 13.89
CA ILE A 124 -13.85 -0.44 14.09
C ILE A 124 -15.13 -0.73 13.29
N PRO A 125 -16.28 -0.18 13.72
CA PRO A 125 -17.49 -0.19 12.92
C PRO A 125 -17.28 0.46 11.55
N GLU A 126 -17.93 -0.09 10.53
CA GLU A 126 -17.78 0.35 9.15
C GLU A 126 -18.14 1.83 8.95
N GLU A 127 -19.20 2.33 9.60
CA GLU A 127 -19.54 3.76 9.55
C GLU A 127 -18.42 4.66 10.08
N THR A 128 -17.73 4.22 11.13
CA THR A 128 -16.57 4.93 11.67
C THR A 128 -15.42 4.94 10.67
N PHE A 129 -15.18 3.80 10.00
CA PHE A 129 -14.18 3.72 8.93
C PHE A 129 -14.49 4.69 7.78
N LEU A 130 -15.75 4.75 7.32
CA LEU A 130 -16.17 5.69 6.26
C LEU A 130 -16.00 7.15 6.68
N ARG A 131 -16.15 7.47 7.98
CA ARG A 131 -15.84 8.83 8.50
C ARG A 131 -14.36 9.15 8.36
N PHE A 132 -13.46 8.19 8.58
CA PHE A 132 -12.03 8.40 8.36
C PHE A 132 -11.69 8.60 6.88
N VAL A 133 -12.29 7.80 5.99
CA VAL A 133 -12.16 7.99 4.53
C VAL A 133 -12.57 9.41 4.13
N ARG A 134 -13.72 9.90 4.60
CA ARG A 134 -14.19 11.27 4.36
C ARG A 134 -13.26 12.33 4.95
N LEU A 135 -12.70 12.07 6.13
CA LEU A 135 -11.77 13.00 6.77
C LEU A 135 -10.49 13.18 5.94
N VAL A 136 -9.88 12.08 5.48
CA VAL A 136 -8.70 12.11 4.60
C VAL A 136 -9.00 12.92 3.33
N LYS A 137 -10.14 12.65 2.69
CA LYS A 137 -10.59 13.39 1.50
C LYS A 137 -10.76 14.89 1.82
N SER A 138 -11.41 15.23 2.93
CA SER A 138 -11.62 16.62 3.35
C SER A 138 -10.31 17.36 3.66
N GLY A 139 -9.25 16.64 4.05
CA GLY A 139 -7.90 17.15 4.22
C GLY A 139 -7.14 17.34 2.91
N GLY A 140 -7.74 17.04 1.76
CA GLY A 140 -7.13 17.18 0.44
C GLY A 140 -6.10 16.09 0.11
N LEU A 141 -6.28 14.90 0.68
CA LEU A 141 -5.48 13.70 0.42
C LEU A 141 -6.37 12.58 -0.15
N LYS A 142 -5.76 11.61 -0.83
CA LYS A 142 -6.48 10.41 -1.31
C LYS A 142 -6.53 9.38 -0.19
N ALA A 143 -7.71 8.85 0.10
CA ALA A 143 -7.85 7.70 0.97
C ALA A 143 -7.60 6.42 0.16
N LYS A 144 -6.77 5.52 0.68
CA LYS A 144 -6.53 4.20 0.10
C LYS A 144 -6.91 3.11 1.11
N PRO A 145 -8.18 2.72 1.19
CA PRO A 145 -8.60 1.59 2.01
C PRO A 145 -7.93 0.29 1.56
N HIS A 146 -7.31 -0.43 2.49
CA HIS A 146 -6.73 -1.74 2.27
C HIS A 146 -7.61 -2.82 2.91
N PHE A 147 -8.06 -3.75 2.08
CA PHE A 147 -8.86 -4.91 2.46
C PHE A 147 -8.02 -6.17 2.32
N GLN A 148 -7.95 -6.97 3.37
CA GLN A 148 -7.20 -8.22 3.37
C GLN A 148 -8.13 -9.36 3.77
N VAL A 149 -8.11 -10.45 3.00
CA VAL A 149 -8.73 -11.71 3.44
C VAL A 149 -7.82 -12.32 4.50
N LYS A 150 -8.34 -12.50 5.71
CA LYS A 150 -7.63 -13.24 6.75
C LYS A 150 -7.76 -14.73 6.43
N PHE A 151 -6.62 -15.38 6.22
CA PHE A 151 -6.51 -16.85 6.17
C PHE A 151 -5.76 -17.30 7.40
N ASN A 152 -6.10 -18.46 7.95
CA ASN A 152 -5.28 -19.05 9.01
C ASN A 152 -3.98 -19.57 8.38
N GLU A 153 -2.82 -19.35 9.01
CA GLU A 153 -1.55 -19.92 8.53
C GLU A 153 -1.63 -21.45 8.38
N SER A 154 -2.53 -22.07 9.15
CA SER A 154 -2.85 -23.51 9.11
C SER A 154 -3.52 -23.95 7.80
N ASP A 155 -4.16 -23.03 7.08
CA ASP A 155 -4.85 -23.30 5.80
C ASP A 155 -3.91 -23.25 4.60
N ILE A 156 -2.71 -22.67 4.77
CA ILE A 156 -1.65 -22.68 3.75
C ILE A 156 -0.99 -24.05 3.79
N PRO A 157 -1.01 -24.85 2.70
CA PRO A 157 -0.31 -26.12 2.66
C PRO A 157 1.18 -25.88 2.94
N LYS A 158 1.67 -26.31 4.12
CA LYS A 158 3.10 -26.26 4.43
C LYS A 158 3.83 -27.22 3.49
N GLY A 159 4.30 -26.71 2.36
CA GLY A 159 5.24 -27.40 1.47
C GLY A 159 6.59 -27.48 2.17
N GLY A 160 6.79 -28.51 2.98
CA GLY A 160 8.12 -28.91 3.43
C GLY A 160 8.71 -29.94 2.47
N ASP A 161 10.03 -29.95 2.32
CA ASP A 161 10.75 -31.07 1.71
C ASP A 161 10.35 -32.36 2.43
N ARG A 162 9.86 -33.35 1.68
CA ARG A 162 9.26 -34.57 2.25
C ARG A 162 9.78 -35.81 1.54
N ALA A 163 10.07 -36.84 2.34
CA ALA A 163 10.31 -38.17 1.83
C ALA A 163 9.02 -38.77 1.24
N TYR A 164 9.14 -39.44 0.10
CA TYR A 164 8.04 -40.11 -0.59
C TYR A 164 7.37 -41.14 0.35
N GLY A 165 6.05 -41.02 0.57
CA GLY A 165 5.26 -41.97 1.36
C GLY A 165 5.01 -41.62 2.83
N ALA A 166 5.40 -40.42 3.31
CA ALA A 166 5.08 -40.00 4.68
C ALA A 166 3.56 -39.82 4.89
N TYR A 167 3.01 -40.48 5.92
CA TYR A 167 1.61 -40.29 6.35
C TYR A 167 1.39 -38.86 6.87
N ILE A 168 0.35 -38.19 6.37
CA ILE A 168 -0.07 -36.87 6.83
C ILE A 168 -1.23 -37.07 7.82
N PRO A 169 -1.05 -36.83 9.13
CA PRO A 169 -2.19 -36.69 10.01
C PRO A 169 -3.03 -35.50 9.50
N PRO A 170 -4.32 -35.68 9.17
CA PRO A 170 -5.15 -34.59 8.70
C PRO A 170 -5.19 -33.51 9.77
N VAL A 171 -4.70 -32.32 9.44
CA VAL A 171 -4.87 -31.15 10.30
C VAL A 171 -6.37 -30.84 10.29
N PRO A 172 -7.03 -30.74 11.46
CA PRO A 172 -8.42 -30.29 11.52
C PRO A 172 -8.53 -28.96 10.79
N ARG A 173 -9.37 -28.88 9.75
CA ARG A 173 -9.69 -27.59 9.14
C ARG A 173 -10.27 -26.71 10.25
N SER A 174 -9.67 -25.55 10.50
CA SER A 174 -10.35 -24.54 11.30
C SER A 174 -11.56 -24.09 10.48
N PHE A 175 -12.77 -24.30 11.00
CA PHE A 175 -14.02 -23.94 10.32
C PHE A 175 -14.41 -22.47 10.54
N GLU A 176 -13.50 -21.59 10.98
CA GLU A 176 -13.81 -20.19 11.26
C GLU A 176 -13.13 -19.19 10.32
N LEU A 177 -14.03 -18.42 9.68
CA LEU A 177 -13.91 -17.19 8.90
C LEU A 177 -12.76 -17.09 7.89
N VAL A 178 -12.96 -17.71 6.71
CA VAL A 178 -12.63 -16.98 5.48
C VAL A 178 -13.63 -15.83 5.42
N GLU A 179 -13.15 -14.59 5.56
CA GLU A 179 -14.01 -13.42 5.42
C GLU A 179 -14.66 -13.46 4.03
N ASP A 180 -15.99 -13.35 3.98
CA ASP A 180 -16.74 -13.47 2.73
C ASP A 180 -16.24 -12.41 1.74
N VAL A 181 -15.73 -12.85 0.59
CA VAL A 181 -15.23 -11.96 -0.47
C VAL A 181 -16.31 -10.98 -0.90
N ASN A 182 -17.58 -11.38 -0.89
CA ASN A 182 -18.70 -10.48 -1.20
C ASN A 182 -18.85 -9.37 -0.15
N LEU A 183 -18.58 -9.66 1.12
CA LEU A 183 -18.57 -8.65 2.18
C LEU A 183 -17.43 -7.64 1.94
N LEU A 184 -16.25 -8.10 1.54
CA LEU A 184 -15.11 -7.23 1.21
C LEU A 184 -15.43 -6.34 0.00
N ILE A 185 -16.01 -6.90 -1.07
CA ILE A 185 -16.45 -6.14 -2.25
C ILE A 185 -17.46 -5.06 -1.84
N ARG A 186 -18.50 -5.42 -1.08
CA ARG A 186 -19.52 -4.48 -0.61
C ARG A 186 -18.92 -3.36 0.22
N ARG A 187 -17.97 -3.65 1.12
CA ARG A 187 -17.29 -2.61 1.91
C ARG A 187 -16.41 -1.71 1.04
N ALA A 188 -15.75 -2.27 0.01
CA ALA A 188 -14.96 -1.49 -0.94
C ALA A 188 -15.84 -0.54 -1.76
N GLU A 189 -16.99 -1.00 -2.27
CA GLU A 189 -17.98 -0.17 -2.97
C GLU A 189 -18.45 1.01 -2.12
N ARG A 190 -18.77 0.77 -0.85
CA ARG A 190 -19.16 1.83 0.08
C ARG A 190 -18.04 2.84 0.35
N CYS A 191 -16.79 2.42 0.34
CA CYS A 191 -15.66 3.36 0.40
C CYS A 191 -15.59 4.23 -0.84
N LEU A 192 -15.83 3.68 -2.04
CA LEU A 192 -15.87 4.44 -3.28
C LEU A 192 -16.99 5.49 -3.25
N GLU A 193 -18.18 5.13 -2.78
CA GLU A 193 -19.32 6.06 -2.60
C GLU A 193 -18.99 7.19 -1.61
N ALA A 194 -18.32 6.87 -0.50
CA ALA A 194 -17.90 7.84 0.49
C ALA A 194 -16.84 8.84 -0.02
N VAL A 195 -16.09 8.46 -1.06
CA VAL A 195 -15.12 9.33 -1.72
C VAL A 195 -15.77 10.16 -2.84
N GLN A 196 -16.99 9.85 -3.28
CA GLN A 196 -17.72 10.66 -4.27
C GLN A 196 -18.54 11.78 -3.62
N THR A 197 -19.02 11.56 -2.40
CA THR A 197 -19.72 12.55 -1.57
C THR A 197 -18.79 13.56 -0.92
#